data_AF-A0A958XF10-F1
#
_entry.id   AF-A0A958XF10-F1
#
_cell.length_a   1.000
_cell.length_b   1.000
_cell.length_c   1.000
_cell.angle_alpha   90.00
_cell.angle_beta   90.00
_cell.angle_gamma   90.00
#
_symmetry.space_group_name_H-M   'P 1'
#
loop_
_entity.id
_entity.type
_entity.pdbx_description
1 polymer ?
#
loop_
_entity_poly.entity_id
_entity_poly.type
_entity_poly.pdbx_seq_one_letter_code
_entity_poly.pdbx_strand_id
1 'polypeptide(L)' 'MESLLERYKAQTPEIVFEWHDPETDAEGWIVINSLRGGAAGGGTRMREGLTREEVISLAKVMEIKFSVCGPPIGGA' A
#
# COMPACT_ATOMS: atom_id res chain seq x y z
N MET A 1 -17.37 -12.00 -9.96
CA MET A 1 -16.62 -10.73 -9.76
C MET A 1 -16.26 -10.56 -8.29
N GLU A 2 -17.22 -10.66 -7.37
CA GLU A 2 -16.99 -10.57 -5.91
C GLU A 2 -15.88 -11.52 -5.40
N SER A 3 -15.91 -12.79 -5.83
CA SER A 3 -14.89 -13.77 -5.44
C SER A 3 -13.45 -13.38 -5.85
N LEU A 4 -13.28 -12.66 -6.96
CA LEU A 4 -11.97 -12.17 -7.40
C LEU A 4 -11.51 -11.00 -6.53
N LEU A 5 -12.44 -10.10 -6.18
CA LEU A 5 -12.14 -8.95 -5.32
C LEU A 5 -11.76 -9.41 -3.91
N GLU A 6 -12.46 -10.39 -3.35
CA GLU A 6 -12.14 -10.93 -2.02
C GLU A 6 -10.77 -11.63 -2.01
N ARG A 7 -10.46 -12.41 -3.05
CA ARG A 7 -9.12 -12.99 -3.20
C ARG A 7 -8.03 -11.92 -3.30
N TYR A 8 -8.29 -10.83 -4.01
CA TYR A 8 -7.35 -9.71 -4.16
C TYR A 8 -7.12 -8.94 -2.84
N LYS A 9 -8.19 -8.66 -2.10
CA LYS A 9 -8.11 -8.02 -0.77
C LYS A 9 -7.31 -8.89 0.22
N ALA A 10 -7.50 -10.21 0.16
CA ALA A 10 -6.80 -11.17 1.03
C ALA A 10 -5.32 -11.40 0.64
N GLN A 11 -4.90 -11.00 -0.56
CA GLN A 11 -3.52 -11.15 -0.99
C GLN A 11 -2.58 -10.33 -0.12
N THR A 12 -1.49 -10.93 0.34
CA THR A 12 -0.46 -10.22 1.10
C THR A 12 0.31 -9.26 0.18
N PRO A 13 0.65 -8.05 0.64
CA PRO A 13 1.53 -7.16 -0.10
C PRO A 13 2.93 -7.79 -0.29
N GLU A 14 3.69 -7.35 -1.28
CA GLU A 14 5.05 -7.83 -1.52
C GLU A 14 5.97 -7.52 -0.34
N ILE A 15 5.92 -6.29 0.18
CA ILE A 15 6.77 -5.84 1.29
C ILE A 15 6.00 -4.88 2.19
N VAL A 16 6.21 -4.99 3.50
CA VAL A 16 5.79 -3.99 4.48
C VAL A 16 7.01 -3.63 5.33
N PHE A 17 7.41 -2.37 5.28
CA PHE A 17 8.34 -1.80 6.25
C PHE A 17 7.52 -1.15 7.36
N GLU A 18 7.91 -1.42 8.58
CA GLU A 18 7.37 -0.79 9.77
C GLU A 18 8.52 -0.09 10.49
N TRP A 19 8.28 1.14 10.96
CA TRP A 19 9.23 1.86 11.79
C TRP A 19 8.53 2.51 12.98
N HIS A 20 9.30 2.61 14.05
CA HIS A 20 8.94 3.29 15.29
C HIS A 20 10.02 4.35 15.50
N ASP A 21 9.64 5.61 15.55
CA ASP A 21 10.59 6.72 15.71
C ASP A 21 11.11 6.76 17.16
N PRO A 22 12.43 6.86 17.40
CA PRO A 22 12.97 6.86 18.76
C PRO A 22 12.87 8.23 19.46
N GLU A 23 12.61 9.31 18.74
CA GLU A 23 12.57 10.68 19.27
C GLU A 23 11.13 11.17 19.52
N THR A 24 10.14 10.56 18.88
CA THR A 24 8.71 10.91 18.94
C THR A 24 7.85 9.66 19.07
N ASP A 25 6.56 9.82 19.38
CA ASP A 25 5.60 8.70 19.41
C ASP A 25 5.10 8.31 17.99
N ALA A 26 5.84 8.68 16.94
CA ALA A 26 5.42 8.42 15.57
C ALA A 26 5.72 6.97 15.17
N GLU A 27 4.69 6.29 14.69
CA GLU A 27 4.78 4.99 14.03
C GLU A 27 4.47 5.15 12.54
N GLY A 28 5.04 4.30 11.71
CA GLY A 28 4.77 4.37 10.28
C GLY A 28 4.96 3.06 9.53
N TRP A 29 4.30 3.00 8.39
CA TRP A 29 4.35 1.86 7.48
C TRP A 29 4.59 2.33 6.05
N ILE A 30 5.53 1.69 5.37
CA ILE A 30 5.65 1.75 3.90
C ILE A 30 5.21 0.39 3.38
N VAL A 31 4.16 0.36 2.57
CA VAL A 31 3.65 -0.87 1.96
C VAL A 31 3.98 -0.83 0.48
N ILE A 32 4.61 -1.88 -0.03
CA ILE A 32 4.72 -2.15 -1.46
C ILE A 32 3.79 -3.31 -1.74
N ASN A 33 2.61 -3.02 -2.30
CA ASN A 33 1.62 -4.05 -2.59
C ASN A 33 1.95 -4.80 -3.89
N SER A 34 2.50 -4.11 -4.89
CA SER A 34 3.05 -4.76 -6.09
C SER A 34 4.16 -3.95 -6.74
N LEU A 35 5.01 -4.62 -7.51
CA LEU A 35 5.98 -3.99 -8.41
C LEU A 35 5.61 -4.23 -9.87
N ARG A 36 5.69 -3.17 -10.68
CA ARG A 36 5.59 -3.27 -12.14
C ARG A 36 6.69 -2.44 -12.78
N GLY A 37 7.44 -3.06 -13.69
CA GLY A 37 8.65 -2.44 -14.26
C GLY A 37 9.73 -2.13 -13.21
N GLY A 38 9.71 -2.80 -12.06
CA GLY A 38 10.65 -2.57 -10.96
C GLY A 38 10.34 -1.35 -10.09
N ALA A 39 9.17 -0.73 -10.22
CA ALA A 39 8.76 0.43 -9.43
C ALA A 39 7.34 0.28 -8.86
N ALA A 40 7.07 1.03 -7.78
CA ALA A 40 5.75 1.22 -7.19
C ALA A 40 5.57 2.69 -6.80
N GLY A 41 4.32 3.16 -6.69
CA GLY A 41 4.01 4.53 -6.31
C GLY A 41 2.78 4.64 -5.41
N GLY A 42 2.77 5.69 -4.59
CA GLY A 42 1.76 5.93 -3.57
C GLY A 42 1.84 7.35 -3.05
N GLY A 43 0.82 7.77 -2.31
CA GLY A 43 0.85 9.04 -1.57
C GLY A 43 1.25 8.81 -0.12
N THR A 44 1.70 9.87 0.57
CA THR A 44 1.93 9.82 2.02
C THR A 44 0.64 10.19 2.75
N ARG A 45 0.22 9.37 3.70
CA ARG A 45 -0.91 9.66 4.60
C ARG A 45 -0.42 9.81 6.03
N MET A 46 -0.78 10.93 6.66
CA MET A 46 -0.42 11.24 8.04
C MET A 46 -1.67 11.69 8.79
N ARG A 47 -2.09 10.91 9.79
CA ARG A 47 -3.15 11.27 10.74
C ARG A 47 -3.03 10.45 12.02
N GLU A 48 -3.55 10.98 13.11
CA GLU A 48 -3.72 10.23 14.35
C GLU A 48 -4.67 9.03 14.12
N GLY A 49 -4.33 7.86 14.68
CA GLY A 49 -5.10 6.63 14.55
C GLY A 49 -5.09 5.98 13.16
N LEU A 50 -4.06 6.24 12.35
CA LEU A 50 -3.81 5.48 11.12
C LEU A 50 -3.35 4.06 11.48
N THR A 51 -3.89 3.04 10.80
CA THR A 51 -3.51 1.64 11.04
C THR A 51 -2.76 1.04 9.86
N ARG A 52 -1.97 0.00 10.12
CA ARG A 52 -1.28 -0.79 9.10
C ARG A 52 -2.25 -1.31 8.03
N GLU A 53 -3.43 -1.79 8.43
CA GLU A 53 -4.46 -2.31 7.52
C GLU A 53 -4.99 -1.23 6.58
N GLU A 54 -5.15 0.03 7.06
CA GLU A 54 -5.53 1.16 6.21
C GLU A 54 -4.45 1.43 5.16
N VAL A 55 -3.17 1.43 5.54
CA VAL A 55 -2.05 1.64 4.60
C VAL A 55 -2.00 0.53 3.55
N ILE A 56 -2.18 -0.74 3.95
CA ILE A 56 -2.26 -1.87 3.01
C ILE A 56 -3.42 -1.70 2.02
N SER A 57 -4.59 -1.28 2.51
CA SER A 57 -5.75 -1.05 1.65
C SER A 57 -5.51 0.09 0.64
N LEU A 58 -4.79 1.14 1.04
CA LEU A 58 -4.43 2.25 0.15
C LEU A 58 -3.45 1.80 -0.94
N ALA A 59 -2.42 1.04 -0.59
CA ALA A 59 -1.46 0.49 -1.55
C ALA A 59 -2.12 -0.41 -2.61
N LYS A 60 -3.12 -1.22 -2.20
CA LYS A 60 -3.95 -2.02 -3.12
C LYS A 60 -4.75 -1.14 -4.09
N VAL A 61 -5.36 -0.07 -3.59
CA VAL A 61 -6.08 0.88 -4.45
C VAL A 61 -5.13 1.55 -5.45
N MET A 62 -3.89 1.83 -5.05
CA MET A 62 -2.88 2.41 -5.95
C MET A 62 -2.45 1.44 -7.06
N GLU A 63 -2.35 0.15 -6.78
CA GLU A 63 -2.11 -0.86 -7.82
C GLU A 63 -3.24 -0.88 -8.85
N ILE A 64 -4.50 -0.91 -8.40
CA ILE A 64 -5.66 -0.87 -9.31
C ILE A 64 -5.65 0.42 -10.11
N LYS A 65 -5.38 1.55 -9.44
CA LYS A 65 -5.29 2.86 -10.10
C LYS A 65 -4.28 2.82 -11.23
N PHE A 66 -3.03 2.45 -10.98
CA PHE A 66 -1.99 2.42 -12.02
C PHE A 66 -2.16 1.32 -13.06
N SER A 67 -2.92 0.28 -12.76
CA SER A 67 -3.32 -0.73 -13.75
C SER A 67 -4.33 -0.18 -14.76
N VAL A 68 -5.19 0.76 -14.35
CA VAL A 68 -6.25 1.36 -15.18
C VAL A 68 -5.80 2.70 -15.80
N CYS A 69 -5.14 3.55 -15.02
CA CYS A 69 -4.70 4.88 -15.42
C CYS A 69 -3.40 5.30 -14.73
N GLY A 70 -2.48 5.89 -15.49
CA GLY A 70 -1.21 6.39 -14.97
C GLY A 70 0.00 5.58 -15.46
N PRO A 71 1.17 5.78 -14.83
CA PRO A 71 2.40 5.14 -15.25
C PRO A 71 2.35 3.61 -15.05
N PRO A 72 3.12 2.82 -15.83
CA PRO A 72 3.15 1.36 -15.73
C PRO A 72 3.98 0.88 -14.54
N ILE A 73 3.61 1.30 -13.33
CA ILE A 73 4.23 0.97 -12.04
C ILE A 73 3.23 0.26 -11.12
N GLY A 74 3.72 -0.38 -10.05
CA GLY A 74 2.89 -1.06 -9.06
C GLY A 74 2.35 -0.12 -7.97
N GLY A 75 1.60 -0.66 -7.02
CA GLY A 75 0.95 0.10 -5.95
C GLY A 75 1.74 0.14 -4.65
N ALA A 76 1.85 1.33 -4.06
CA ALA A 76 2.38 1.58 -2.72
C ALA A 76 1.47 2.54 -1.93
#